data_AF-A0A934D3G6-F1
#
_entry.id   AF-A0A934D3G6-F1
#
_cell.length_a   1.000
_cell.length_b   1.000
_cell.length_c   1.000
_cell.angle_alpha   90.00
_cell.angle_beta   90.00
_cell.angle_gamma   90.00
#
_symmetry.space_group_name_H-M   'P 1'
#
loop_
_entity.id
_entity.type
_entity.pdbx_description
1 polymer ?
#
loop_
_entity_poly.entity_id
_entity_poly.type
_entity_poly.pdbx_seq_one_letter_code
_entity_poly.pdbx_strand_id
1 'polypeptide(L)'
;MRPRPSIRALACLWLAALAFLASPARAQCLPDGLDAGPCCVSTFPTLPAFPPMNLQTVRFVCFDKCKPIANLSLCAGIGAPTPKQFGGAFLCGNYDIKVRVRQCGLNLTLWNGNLNATYSRNWQASSVAGAVNLTVWRFIVNGDMVPTINLPNNPTYRPACQPITQGVYFTGYIDYAYDCIANTWQVAWMLDHECDGVHHAPGTARPAPATGYHPTRSFNFIGPGAGFVVSAVNPLISNGPIQQGAVRRNDWSNAPMICNFEEPAQGMFAPIADFCQCSSAGNGQYNMSFVQAGGICNTKVSPSPIGNLNQKRLGSWTNPNVYPGMQTLLFDFGYLDYTDGCSGVQSSEWFEGAETIGGFPAFEFSGVQLGRQFEDMGSANLSATAPTTFIGAPHVVYYLLNFNMP
;
A
#
# COMPACT_ATOMS: atom_id res chain seq x y z
N MET A 1 47.58 45.32 -21.97
CA MET A 1 47.78 44.56 -20.71
C MET A 1 46.44 43.95 -20.32
N ARG A 2 46.31 42.62 -20.31
CA ARG A 2 45.06 41.94 -19.89
C ARG A 2 45.06 41.84 -18.35
N PRO A 3 43.98 42.24 -17.65
CA PRO A 3 43.94 42.13 -16.20
C PRO A 3 43.89 40.64 -15.81
N ARG A 4 44.83 40.22 -14.96
CA ARG A 4 44.82 38.88 -14.35
C ARG A 4 43.67 38.83 -13.34
N PRO A 5 42.74 37.87 -13.42
CA PRO A 5 41.70 37.73 -12.41
C PRO A 5 42.33 37.45 -11.04
N SER A 6 41.89 38.17 -10.01
CA SER A 6 42.43 38.01 -8.66
C SER A 6 42.06 36.64 -8.09
N ILE A 7 43.03 35.99 -7.44
CA ILE A 7 42.89 34.67 -6.80
C ILE A 7 41.73 34.64 -5.77
N ARG A 8 41.32 35.81 -5.25
CA ARG A 8 40.19 35.96 -4.33
C ARG A 8 38.82 35.69 -4.97
N ALA A 9 38.67 35.88 -6.28
CA ALA A 9 37.40 35.64 -6.98
C ALA A 9 37.13 34.14 -7.24
N LEU A 10 38.18 33.33 -7.37
CA LEU A 10 38.04 31.87 -7.54
C LEU A 10 37.69 31.15 -6.22
N ALA A 11 38.08 31.68 -5.06
CA ALA A 11 37.81 31.05 -3.77
C ALA A 11 36.33 31.12 -3.36
N CYS A 12 35.61 32.20 -3.68
CA CYS A 12 34.17 32.31 -3.37
C CYS A 12 33.28 31.41 -4.23
N LEU A 13 33.68 31.10 -5.48
CA LEU A 13 32.94 30.19 -6.35
C LEU A 13 33.03 28.73 -5.90
N TRP A 14 34.14 28.33 -5.25
CA TRP A 14 34.30 26.98 -4.69
C TRP A 14 33.54 26.76 -3.38
N LEU A 15 33.44 27.76 -2.50
CA LEU A 15 32.62 27.65 -1.28
C LEU A 15 31.12 27.63 -1.56
N ALA A 16 30.64 28.34 -2.59
CA ALA A 16 29.24 28.28 -3.00
C ALA A 16 28.87 26.93 -3.62
N ALA A 17 29.79 26.26 -4.34
CA ALA A 17 29.54 24.95 -4.94
C ALA A 17 29.49 23.79 -3.92
N LEU A 18 30.20 23.91 -2.79
CA LEU A 18 30.19 22.91 -1.71
C LEU A 18 28.91 22.94 -0.84
N ALA A 19 28.19 24.07 -0.83
CA ALA A 19 26.91 24.19 -0.11
C ALA A 19 25.74 23.49 -0.81
N PHE A 20 25.86 23.16 -2.11
CA PHE A 20 24.82 22.46 -2.87
C PHE A 20 24.99 20.92 -2.91
N LEU A 21 26.04 20.37 -2.30
CA LEU A 21 26.31 18.93 -2.28
C LEU A 21 25.99 18.24 -0.95
N ALA A 22 25.66 19.00 0.10
CA ALA A 22 25.07 18.45 1.30
C ALA A 22 23.58 18.19 1.04
N SER A 23 23.28 17.01 0.50
CA SER A 23 21.90 16.50 0.40
C SER A 23 21.23 16.64 1.78
N PRO A 24 19.99 17.13 1.87
CA PRO A 24 19.35 17.43 3.14
C PRO A 24 18.85 16.13 3.79
N ALA A 25 19.77 15.31 4.30
CA ALA A 25 19.51 14.07 5.01
C ALA A 25 18.43 14.22 6.10
N ARG A 26 18.44 15.35 6.82
CA ARG A 26 17.46 15.67 7.87
C ARG A 26 16.11 16.16 7.35
N ALA A 27 16.03 16.72 6.14
CA ALA A 27 14.74 17.22 5.63
C ALA A 27 13.81 16.10 5.19
N GLN A 28 14.37 14.92 4.88
CA GLN A 28 13.56 13.74 4.55
C GLN A 28 12.98 13.06 5.79
N CYS A 29 13.36 13.45 7.00
CA CYS A 29 12.91 12.80 8.24
C CYS A 29 11.92 13.64 9.03
N LEU A 30 11.09 14.37 8.30
CA LEU A 30 10.09 15.30 8.81
C LEU A 30 8.69 14.71 8.63
N PRO A 31 7.71 15.15 9.45
CA PRO A 31 6.32 14.80 9.24
C PRO A 31 5.86 15.26 7.86
N ASP A 32 4.91 14.53 7.28
CA ASP A 32 4.38 14.84 5.95
C ASP A 32 3.46 16.07 5.93
N GLY A 33 3.03 16.58 7.08
CA GLY A 33 2.14 17.73 7.19
C GLY A 33 0.67 17.42 6.88
N LEU A 34 0.27 16.13 6.90
CA LEU A 34 -1.12 15.69 6.81
C LEU A 34 -1.75 15.45 8.18
N ASP A 35 -0.95 15.27 9.22
CA ASP A 35 -1.45 14.97 10.57
C ASP A 35 -2.13 16.18 11.26
N ALA A 36 -3.18 15.88 12.05
CA ALA A 36 -3.73 16.72 13.11
C ALA A 36 -4.14 18.16 12.74
N GLY A 37 -4.51 18.40 11.48
CA GLY A 37 -5.10 19.68 11.07
C GLY A 37 -6.61 19.77 11.34
N PRO A 38 -7.21 20.95 11.11
CA PRO A 38 -8.64 21.11 11.31
C PRO A 38 -9.47 20.25 10.35
N CYS A 39 -10.65 19.84 10.81
CA CYS A 39 -11.60 19.08 10.02
C CYS A 39 -11.85 19.71 8.65
N CYS A 40 -11.73 18.89 7.60
CA CYS A 40 -12.13 19.28 6.24
C CYS A 40 -11.31 20.44 5.66
N VAL A 41 -10.15 20.73 6.24
CA VAL A 41 -9.22 21.74 5.73
C VAL A 41 -8.19 21.07 4.84
N SER A 42 -7.86 21.75 3.75
CA SER A 42 -6.90 21.26 2.79
C SER A 42 -5.47 21.66 3.17
N THR A 43 -4.50 20.80 2.82
CA THR A 43 -3.08 20.94 3.10
C THR A 43 -2.24 20.36 1.96
N PHE A 44 -0.94 20.66 1.94
CA PHE A 44 0.01 20.11 0.99
C PHE A 44 0.94 19.13 1.71
N PRO A 45 0.99 17.86 1.30
CA PRO A 45 1.93 16.92 1.89
C PRO A 45 3.35 17.30 1.47
N THR A 46 4.27 17.26 2.43
CA THR A 46 5.71 17.39 2.22
C THR A 46 6.30 16.01 2.05
N LEU A 47 6.48 15.59 0.80
CA LEU A 47 6.98 14.26 0.46
C LEU A 47 8.39 14.36 -0.15
N PRO A 48 9.31 13.44 0.19
CA PRO A 48 10.61 13.38 -0.46
C PRO A 48 10.48 12.86 -1.90
N ALA A 49 11.54 13.02 -2.67
CA ALA A 49 11.67 12.31 -3.94
C ALA A 49 11.98 10.82 -3.64
N PHE A 50 11.02 9.95 -3.90
CA PHE A 50 11.19 8.51 -3.70
C PHE A 50 12.05 7.90 -4.82
N PRO A 51 13.08 7.10 -4.49
CA PRO A 51 13.95 6.52 -5.49
C PRO A 51 13.27 5.34 -6.22
N PRO A 52 13.73 5.02 -7.46
CA PRO A 52 13.40 3.73 -8.05
C PRO A 52 14.15 2.61 -7.32
N MET A 53 13.57 1.41 -7.32
CA MET A 53 14.24 0.17 -6.98
C MET A 53 14.49 -0.65 -8.24
N ASN A 54 15.76 -0.90 -8.56
CA ASN A 54 16.08 -1.57 -9.82
C ASN A 54 16.05 -3.11 -9.73
N LEU A 55 16.39 -3.69 -8.57
CA LEU A 55 16.42 -5.14 -8.39
C LEU A 55 16.32 -5.53 -6.91
N GLN A 56 15.15 -6.02 -6.50
CA GLN A 56 14.90 -6.63 -5.20
C GLN A 56 14.46 -8.07 -5.38
N THR A 57 14.89 -8.98 -4.51
CA THR A 57 14.31 -10.34 -4.47
C THR A 57 12.85 -10.25 -4.01
N VAL A 58 11.99 -11.09 -4.56
CA VAL A 58 10.56 -11.16 -4.21
C VAL A 58 10.09 -12.61 -4.16
N ARG A 59 9.03 -12.87 -3.38
CA ARG A 59 8.27 -14.11 -3.44
C ARG A 59 7.08 -13.93 -4.36
N PHE A 60 6.95 -14.79 -5.36
CA PHE A 60 5.67 -15.01 -6.02
C PHE A 60 4.98 -16.19 -5.38
N VAL A 61 3.75 -16.00 -4.92
CA VAL A 61 2.97 -17.05 -4.27
C VAL A 61 1.65 -17.22 -5.01
N CYS A 62 1.31 -18.46 -5.34
CA CYS A 62 -0.02 -18.82 -5.80
C CYS A 62 -0.68 -19.69 -4.73
N PHE A 63 -1.83 -19.25 -4.25
CA PHE A 63 -2.70 -20.08 -3.42
C PHE A 63 -3.75 -20.73 -4.30
N ASP A 64 -4.11 -21.98 -4.01
CA ASP A 64 -5.25 -22.69 -4.60
C ASP A 64 -6.04 -23.33 -3.45
N LYS A 65 -7.33 -23.02 -3.36
CA LYS A 65 -8.21 -23.44 -2.25
C LYS A 65 -7.59 -23.13 -0.88
N CYS A 66 -7.06 -21.91 -0.75
CA CYS A 66 -6.44 -21.41 0.47
C CYS A 66 -5.16 -22.13 0.91
N LYS A 67 -4.48 -22.83 0.00
CA LYS A 67 -3.21 -23.50 0.25
C LYS A 67 -2.16 -23.07 -0.76
N PRO A 68 -0.91 -22.79 -0.34
CA PRO A 68 0.14 -22.41 -1.29
C PRO A 68 0.45 -23.60 -2.21
N ILE A 69 0.32 -23.40 -3.52
CA ILE A 69 0.67 -24.39 -4.55
C ILE A 69 1.91 -24.00 -5.36
N ALA A 70 2.32 -22.73 -5.29
CA ALA A 70 3.62 -22.28 -5.78
C ALA A 70 4.19 -21.20 -4.85
N ASN A 71 5.51 -21.23 -4.70
CA ASN A 71 6.30 -20.24 -3.99
C ASN A 71 7.64 -20.09 -4.71
N LEU A 72 7.74 -19.09 -5.60
CA LEU A 72 8.92 -18.87 -6.43
C LEU A 72 9.73 -17.68 -5.92
N SER A 73 11.05 -17.80 -5.97
CA SER A 73 11.96 -16.66 -5.83
C SER A 73 12.12 -15.96 -7.17
N LEU A 74 11.63 -14.73 -7.27
CA LEU A 74 11.77 -13.86 -8.43
C LEU A 74 12.51 -12.58 -8.04
N CYS A 75 12.72 -11.71 -9.01
CA CYS A 75 13.31 -10.41 -8.81
C CYS A 75 12.38 -9.34 -9.36
N ALA A 76 12.27 -8.19 -8.71
CA ALA A 76 11.42 -7.10 -9.16
C ALA A 76 12.16 -5.78 -9.18
N GLY A 77 11.75 -4.91 -10.11
CA GLY A 77 12.06 -3.50 -10.08
C GLY A 77 10.79 -2.68 -9.95
N ILE A 78 10.84 -1.62 -9.16
CA ILE A 78 9.79 -0.62 -8.95
C ILE A 78 10.34 0.72 -9.43
N GLY A 79 9.66 1.36 -10.37
CA GLY A 79 10.02 2.70 -10.83
C GLY A 79 9.85 3.75 -9.73
N ALA A 80 10.48 4.91 -9.90
CA ALA A 80 10.17 6.04 -9.03
C ALA A 80 8.69 6.43 -9.23
N PRO A 81 7.92 6.69 -8.14
CA PRO A 81 6.58 7.24 -8.23
C PRO A 81 6.59 8.55 -9.02
N THR A 82 5.74 8.66 -10.03
CA THR A 82 5.56 9.89 -10.82
C THR A 82 4.22 10.51 -10.50
N PRO A 83 4.16 11.79 -10.04
CA PRO A 83 2.89 12.43 -9.71
C PRO A 83 1.88 12.36 -10.86
N LYS A 84 0.65 11.92 -10.55
CA LYS A 84 -0.43 11.88 -11.54
C LYS A 84 -0.92 13.27 -11.85
N GLN A 85 -1.43 13.44 -13.06
CA GLN A 85 -2.06 14.68 -13.50
C GLN A 85 -3.48 14.43 -14.00
N PHE A 86 -4.39 15.35 -13.66
CA PHE A 86 -5.74 15.41 -14.18
C PHE A 86 -6.05 16.84 -14.60
N GLY A 87 -6.47 17.06 -15.85
CA GLY A 87 -6.72 18.41 -16.37
C GLY A 87 -5.50 19.34 -16.34
N GLY A 88 -4.27 18.79 -16.37
CA GLY A 88 -3.01 19.55 -16.28
C GLY A 88 -2.59 19.90 -14.85
N ALA A 89 -3.38 19.57 -13.84
CA ALA A 89 -3.05 19.76 -12.42
C ALA A 89 -2.57 18.44 -11.80
N PHE A 90 -1.63 18.51 -10.85
CA PHE A 90 -1.20 17.32 -10.10
C PHE A 90 -2.33 16.83 -9.19
N LEU A 91 -2.48 15.51 -9.08
CA LEU A 91 -3.37 14.87 -8.12
C LEU A 91 -2.63 14.66 -6.80
N CYS A 92 -3.09 15.32 -5.73
CA CYS A 92 -2.43 15.27 -4.44
C CYS A 92 -2.36 13.85 -3.91
N GLY A 93 -1.17 13.44 -3.47
CA GLY A 93 -0.92 12.10 -2.94
C GLY A 93 -1.09 10.98 -3.96
N ASN A 94 -1.26 11.24 -5.25
CA ASN A 94 -1.55 10.22 -6.25
C ASN A 94 -0.46 10.15 -7.32
N TYR A 95 0.02 8.95 -7.58
CA TYR A 95 1.19 8.67 -8.41
C TYR A 95 0.95 7.51 -9.36
N ASP A 96 1.67 7.50 -10.47
CA ASP A 96 1.88 6.32 -11.31
C ASP A 96 3.18 5.63 -10.87
N ILE A 97 3.15 4.31 -10.76
CA ILE A 97 4.33 3.51 -10.44
C ILE A 97 4.43 2.29 -11.34
N LYS A 98 5.63 2.04 -11.86
CA LYS A 98 5.88 0.92 -12.78
C LYS A 98 6.50 -0.24 -12.03
N VAL A 99 5.89 -1.42 -12.12
CA VAL A 99 6.43 -2.65 -11.54
C VAL A 99 6.86 -3.59 -12.66
N ARG A 100 8.05 -4.19 -12.53
CA ARG A 100 8.54 -5.21 -13.46
C ARG A 100 9.06 -6.39 -12.66
N VAL A 101 8.46 -7.56 -12.85
CA VAL A 101 8.92 -8.81 -12.23
C VAL A 101 9.65 -9.63 -13.26
N ARG A 102 10.81 -10.18 -12.88
CA ARG A 102 11.74 -10.90 -13.73
C ARG A 102 12.20 -12.18 -13.05
N GLN A 103 12.67 -13.13 -13.85
CA GLN A 103 13.47 -14.23 -13.33
C GLN A 103 14.83 -13.70 -12.86
N CYS A 104 15.20 -13.98 -11.61
CA CYS A 104 16.50 -13.56 -11.07
C CYS A 104 17.65 -14.10 -11.91
N GLY A 105 18.67 -13.27 -12.14
CA GLY A 105 19.89 -13.63 -12.88
C GLY A 105 19.75 -13.70 -14.41
N LEU A 106 18.56 -13.92 -14.96
CA LEU A 106 18.35 -14.03 -16.42
C LEU A 106 17.85 -12.74 -17.08
N ASN A 107 17.47 -11.73 -16.29
CA ASN A 107 16.88 -10.47 -16.78
C ASN A 107 15.62 -10.65 -17.67
N LEU A 108 15.02 -11.83 -17.66
CA LEU A 108 13.81 -12.14 -18.41
C LEU A 108 12.59 -11.60 -17.66
N THR A 109 11.97 -10.55 -18.20
CA THR A 109 10.73 -10.00 -17.65
C THR A 109 9.59 -10.99 -17.81
N LEU A 110 8.92 -11.28 -16.69
CA LEU A 110 7.78 -12.18 -16.55
C LEU A 110 6.46 -11.41 -16.43
N TRP A 111 6.48 -10.26 -15.74
CA TRP A 111 5.33 -9.38 -15.58
C TRP A 111 5.73 -7.91 -15.73
N ASN A 112 4.83 -7.11 -16.30
CA ASN A 112 4.90 -5.65 -16.32
C ASN A 112 3.60 -5.07 -15.79
N GLY A 113 3.67 -4.10 -14.89
CA GLY A 113 2.50 -3.36 -14.44
C GLY A 113 2.73 -1.87 -14.41
N ASN A 114 1.64 -1.13 -14.60
CA ASN A 114 1.54 0.29 -14.30
C ASN A 114 0.42 0.44 -13.26
N LEU A 115 0.81 0.77 -12.04
CA LEU A 115 -0.08 0.83 -10.90
C LEU A 115 -0.30 2.29 -10.49
N ASN A 116 -1.48 2.54 -9.95
CA ASN A 116 -1.81 3.74 -9.21
C ASN A 116 -1.25 3.58 -7.80
N ALA A 117 -0.58 4.59 -7.27
CA ALA A 117 -0.10 4.64 -5.91
C ALA A 117 -0.69 5.87 -5.21
N THR A 118 -1.49 5.63 -4.17
CA THR A 118 -2.06 6.66 -3.32
C THR A 118 -1.26 6.69 -2.01
N TYR A 119 -0.60 7.81 -1.75
CA TYR A 119 0.09 8.05 -0.49
C TYR A 119 -0.92 7.97 0.66
N SER A 120 -0.63 7.15 1.67
CA SER A 120 -1.48 6.88 2.82
C SER A 120 -1.02 7.67 4.04
N ARG A 121 0.20 7.43 4.56
CA ARG A 121 0.75 8.10 5.75
C ARG A 121 2.28 7.98 5.86
N ASN A 122 2.87 8.69 6.82
CA ASN A 122 4.22 8.42 7.30
C ASN A 122 4.32 8.22 8.81
N TRP A 123 5.40 7.57 9.24
CA TRP A 123 5.75 7.41 10.65
C TRP A 123 7.27 7.30 10.81
N GLN A 124 7.72 7.41 12.06
CA GLN A 124 9.12 7.14 12.39
C GLN A 124 9.28 5.71 12.88
N ALA A 125 10.38 5.04 12.52
CA ALA A 125 10.66 3.69 12.97
C ALA A 125 12.08 3.54 13.53
N SER A 126 12.28 2.49 14.32
CA SER A 126 13.53 2.20 15.02
C SER A 126 14.10 0.86 14.56
N SER A 127 15.15 0.88 13.75
CA SER A 127 15.88 -0.33 13.35
C SER A 127 16.93 -0.77 14.37
N VAL A 128 17.20 0.08 15.36
CA VAL A 128 18.15 -0.17 16.45
C VAL A 128 17.46 0.17 17.77
N ALA A 129 17.45 -0.76 18.72
CA ALA A 129 16.78 -0.58 20.01
C ALA A 129 17.17 0.76 20.67
N GLY A 130 16.16 1.59 20.94
CA GLY A 130 16.32 2.89 21.59
C GLY A 130 16.72 4.06 20.66
N ALA A 131 16.83 3.84 19.35
CA ALA A 131 17.12 4.89 18.38
C ALA A 131 16.06 4.93 17.27
N VAL A 132 15.37 6.07 17.15
CA VAL A 132 14.51 6.37 16.00
C VAL A 132 15.41 6.87 14.87
N ASN A 133 15.59 6.05 13.84
CA ASN A 133 16.51 6.32 12.74
C ASN A 133 15.89 6.18 11.36
N LEU A 134 14.66 5.67 11.25
CA LEU A 134 13.95 5.55 10.00
C LEU A 134 12.77 6.51 9.94
N THR A 135 12.47 7.02 8.75
CA THR A 135 11.14 7.53 8.41
C THR A 135 10.55 6.66 7.31
N VAL A 136 9.29 6.27 7.44
CA VAL A 136 8.61 5.36 6.52
C VAL A 136 7.40 6.07 5.90
N TRP A 137 7.23 5.96 4.59
CA TRP A 137 6.06 6.43 3.84
C TRP A 137 5.36 5.24 3.19
N ARG A 138 4.07 5.10 3.46
CA ARG A 138 3.24 4.03 2.89
C ARG A 138 2.38 4.57 1.74
N PHE A 139 2.31 3.78 0.68
CA PHE A 139 1.41 3.96 -0.44
C PHE A 139 0.48 2.76 -0.52
N ILE A 140 -0.83 2.98 -0.70
CA ILE A 140 -1.76 1.97 -1.18
C ILE A 140 -1.68 1.94 -2.70
N VAL A 141 -1.49 0.76 -3.27
CA VAL A 141 -1.28 0.59 -4.70
C VAL A 141 -2.36 -0.29 -5.30
N ASN A 142 -2.82 0.05 -6.50
CA ASN A 142 -3.69 -0.82 -7.29
C ASN A 142 -3.45 -0.62 -8.79
N GLY A 143 -3.67 -1.66 -9.59
CA GLY A 143 -3.59 -1.54 -11.04
C GLY A 143 -3.37 -2.85 -11.75
N ASP A 144 -3.06 -2.78 -13.04
CA ASP A 144 -2.92 -3.98 -13.86
C ASP A 144 -1.47 -4.41 -14.01
N MET A 145 -1.27 -5.72 -13.86
CA MET A 145 -0.06 -6.44 -14.24
C MET A 145 -0.36 -7.31 -15.46
N VAL A 146 0.52 -7.29 -16.44
CA VAL A 146 0.41 -8.04 -17.70
C VAL A 146 1.55 -9.05 -17.76
N PRO A 147 1.26 -10.35 -17.90
CA PRO A 147 2.30 -11.37 -18.07
C PRO A 147 2.92 -11.24 -19.46
N THR A 148 4.21 -11.54 -19.57
CA THR A 148 4.90 -11.58 -20.87
C THR A 148 4.83 -12.98 -21.48
N ILE A 149 5.34 -13.11 -22.71
CA ILE A 149 5.53 -14.42 -23.36
C ILE A 149 6.50 -15.34 -22.58
N ASN A 150 7.36 -14.78 -21.72
CA ASN A 150 8.31 -15.56 -20.93
C ASN A 150 7.67 -16.24 -19.71
N LEU A 151 6.45 -15.83 -19.32
CA LEU A 151 5.73 -16.49 -18.24
C LEU A 151 4.98 -17.71 -18.80
N PRO A 152 5.19 -18.93 -18.27
CA PRO A 152 4.52 -20.12 -18.76
C PRO A 152 3.00 -19.99 -18.71
N ASN A 153 2.32 -20.51 -19.74
CA ASN A 153 0.87 -20.55 -19.78
C ASN A 153 0.33 -21.64 -18.83
N ASN A 154 0.31 -21.33 -17.54
CA ASN A 154 -0.09 -22.24 -16.48
C ASN A 154 -0.97 -21.51 -15.46
N PRO A 155 -2.15 -22.07 -15.08
CA PRO A 155 -3.05 -21.51 -14.07
C PRO A 155 -2.41 -21.20 -12.71
N THR A 156 -1.28 -21.83 -12.40
CA THR A 156 -0.49 -21.58 -11.18
C THR A 156 0.31 -20.28 -11.25
N TYR A 157 0.65 -19.81 -12.44
CA TYR A 157 1.47 -18.61 -12.61
C TYR A 157 0.69 -17.42 -13.09
N ARG A 158 -0.41 -17.64 -13.80
CA ARG A 158 -1.30 -16.58 -14.28
C ARG A 158 -2.72 -17.11 -14.43
N PRO A 159 -3.73 -16.25 -14.35
CA PRO A 159 -5.09 -16.67 -14.57
C PRO A 159 -5.37 -17.00 -16.04
N ALA A 160 -6.24 -18.00 -16.27
CA ALA A 160 -6.57 -18.45 -17.63
C ALA A 160 -7.42 -17.43 -18.40
N CYS A 161 -8.16 -16.56 -17.70
CA CYS A 161 -8.93 -15.46 -18.27
C CYS A 161 -8.07 -14.25 -18.70
N GLN A 162 -6.79 -14.20 -18.33
CA GLN A 162 -5.91 -13.06 -18.62
C GLN A 162 -5.89 -12.63 -20.10
N PRO A 163 -5.88 -13.53 -21.11
CA PRO A 163 -5.91 -13.12 -22.51
C PRO A 163 -7.15 -12.30 -22.89
N ILE A 164 -8.25 -12.46 -22.14
CA ILE A 164 -9.53 -11.77 -22.37
C ILE A 164 -9.52 -10.39 -21.69
N THR A 165 -9.03 -10.31 -20.46
CA THR A 165 -9.03 -9.07 -19.66
C THR A 165 -7.89 -8.12 -20.00
N GLN A 166 -6.92 -8.56 -20.81
CA GLN A 166 -5.72 -7.81 -21.22
C GLN A 166 -4.77 -7.39 -20.08
N GLY A 167 -5.11 -7.72 -18.83
CA GLY A 167 -4.35 -7.46 -17.61
C GLY A 167 -4.96 -8.20 -16.42
N VAL A 168 -4.16 -8.36 -15.38
CA VAL A 168 -4.58 -8.96 -14.10
C VAL A 168 -4.50 -7.86 -13.06
N TYR A 169 -5.62 -7.61 -12.38
CA TYR A 169 -5.70 -6.58 -11.36
C TYR A 169 -4.92 -6.98 -10.12
N PHE A 170 -4.10 -6.11 -9.57
CA PHE A 170 -3.43 -6.29 -8.30
C PHE A 170 -3.65 -5.07 -7.42
N THR A 171 -3.71 -5.29 -6.11
CA THR A 171 -3.80 -4.25 -5.09
C THR A 171 -2.90 -4.58 -3.89
N GLY A 172 -2.59 -3.62 -3.04
CA GLY A 172 -1.65 -3.81 -1.94
C GLY A 172 -1.02 -2.53 -1.44
N TYR A 173 0.24 -2.62 -1.02
CA TYR A 173 0.99 -1.46 -0.53
C TYR A 173 2.46 -1.45 -0.94
N ILE A 174 3.08 -0.28 -0.83
CA ILE A 174 4.53 -0.06 -0.91
C ILE A 174 4.95 0.86 0.23
N ASP A 175 5.88 0.41 1.05
CA ASP A 175 6.58 1.20 2.07
C ASP A 175 7.94 1.62 1.56
N TYR A 176 8.21 2.91 1.56
CA TYR A 176 9.56 3.45 1.42
C TYR A 176 10.09 3.81 2.80
N ALA A 177 11.17 3.19 3.23
CA ALA A 177 11.85 3.48 4.49
C ALA A 177 13.18 4.17 4.22
N TYR A 178 13.38 5.37 4.75
CA TYR A 178 14.63 6.11 4.66
C TYR A 178 15.36 6.12 5.99
N ASP A 179 16.61 5.67 6.00
CA ASP A 179 17.50 5.79 7.15
C ASP A 179 18.09 7.20 7.22
N CYS A 180 17.64 7.96 8.22
CA CYS A 180 18.00 9.34 8.49
C CYS A 180 19.46 9.54 8.91
N ILE A 181 20.14 8.46 9.29
CA ILE A 181 21.54 8.46 9.73
C ILE A 181 22.42 7.95 8.58
N ALA A 182 22.07 6.79 8.01
CA ALA A 182 22.85 6.14 6.97
C ALA A 182 22.61 6.73 5.56
N ASN A 183 21.55 7.50 5.37
CA ASN A 183 21.12 8.05 4.08
C ASN A 183 20.86 6.98 3.02
N THR A 184 20.17 5.92 3.42
CA THR A 184 19.84 4.79 2.54
C THR A 184 18.35 4.55 2.51
N TRP A 185 17.87 4.08 1.36
CA TRP A 185 16.48 3.68 1.18
C TRP A 185 16.35 2.16 1.25
N GLN A 186 15.29 1.72 1.90
CA GLN A 186 14.80 0.34 1.91
C GLN A 186 13.32 0.38 1.51
N VAL A 187 12.82 -0.73 0.96
CA VAL A 187 11.42 -0.80 0.55
C VAL A 187 10.87 -2.17 0.88
N ALA A 188 9.66 -2.20 1.44
CA ALA A 188 8.84 -3.40 1.59
C ALA A 188 7.53 -3.18 0.85
N TRP A 189 6.98 -4.22 0.25
CA TRP A 189 5.76 -4.10 -0.55
C TRP A 189 5.10 -5.44 -0.76
N MET A 190 3.82 -5.40 -1.10
CA MET A 190 3.09 -6.55 -1.60
C MET A 190 2.08 -6.13 -2.66
N LEU A 191 1.77 -7.08 -3.55
CA LEU A 191 0.66 -7.01 -4.48
C LEU A 191 -0.13 -8.32 -4.40
N ASP A 192 -1.44 -8.23 -4.23
CA ASP A 192 -2.37 -9.35 -4.18
C ASP A 192 -3.39 -9.22 -5.30
N HIS A 193 -3.66 -10.36 -5.95
CA HIS A 193 -4.81 -10.58 -6.78
C HIS A 193 -5.64 -11.69 -6.15
N GLU A 194 -6.83 -11.35 -5.66
CA GLU A 194 -7.75 -12.32 -5.10
C GLU A 194 -8.37 -13.27 -6.12
N CYS A 195 -8.96 -14.35 -5.61
CA CYS A 195 -9.72 -15.25 -6.45
C CYS A 195 -10.91 -14.58 -7.14
N ASP A 196 -11.34 -15.19 -8.24
CA ASP A 196 -12.36 -14.59 -9.09
C ASP A 196 -13.70 -14.35 -8.40
N GLY A 197 -13.99 -15.10 -7.33
CA GLY A 197 -15.17 -14.85 -6.50
C GLY A 197 -15.15 -13.49 -5.77
N VAL A 198 -14.03 -12.79 -5.79
CA VAL A 198 -13.84 -11.45 -5.22
C VAL A 198 -13.65 -10.43 -6.35
N HIS A 199 -12.50 -10.45 -7.02
CA HIS A 199 -12.15 -9.42 -8.01
C HIS A 199 -12.90 -9.52 -9.34
N HIS A 200 -13.52 -10.66 -9.60
CA HIS A 200 -14.22 -10.94 -10.86
C HIS A 200 -15.66 -11.42 -10.64
N ALA A 201 -16.23 -11.16 -9.46
CA ALA A 201 -17.60 -11.52 -9.14
C ALA A 201 -18.59 -10.76 -10.03
N PRO A 202 -19.83 -11.26 -10.19
CA PRO A 202 -20.89 -10.49 -10.84
C PRO A 202 -21.08 -9.12 -10.17
N GLY A 203 -21.16 -8.05 -10.97
CA GLY A 203 -21.29 -6.67 -10.47
C GLY A 203 -19.98 -5.94 -10.21
N THR A 204 -18.83 -6.62 -10.31
CA THR A 204 -17.51 -5.96 -10.31
C THR A 204 -17.26 -5.19 -11.61
N ALA A 205 -16.21 -4.37 -11.65
CA ALA A 205 -15.85 -3.63 -12.88
C ALA A 205 -15.30 -4.55 -13.98
N ARG A 206 -14.85 -5.76 -13.63
CA ARG A 206 -14.33 -6.76 -14.57
C ARG A 206 -14.87 -8.15 -14.21
N PRO A 207 -16.15 -8.42 -14.42
CA PRO A 207 -16.70 -9.73 -14.12
C PRO A 207 -16.00 -10.81 -14.96
N ALA A 208 -15.77 -11.98 -14.38
CA ALA A 208 -15.11 -13.08 -15.07
C ALA A 208 -15.91 -13.50 -16.31
N PRO A 209 -15.24 -13.83 -17.42
CA PRO A 209 -15.90 -14.47 -18.55
C PRO A 209 -16.42 -15.86 -18.18
N ALA A 210 -17.41 -16.37 -18.91
CA ALA A 210 -18.00 -17.69 -18.69
C ALA A 210 -16.99 -18.86 -18.79
N THR A 211 -15.86 -18.65 -19.50
CA THR A 211 -14.77 -19.61 -19.64
C THR A 211 -13.45 -18.99 -19.17
N GLY A 212 -12.64 -19.73 -18.42
CA GLY A 212 -11.33 -19.25 -17.92
C GLY A 212 -11.33 -18.80 -16.46
N TYR A 213 -12.45 -19.03 -15.75
CA TYR A 213 -12.63 -18.78 -14.32
C TYR A 213 -11.63 -19.60 -13.47
N HIS A 214 -11.01 -18.96 -12.48
CA HIS A 214 -10.17 -19.54 -11.44
C HIS A 214 -10.70 -19.15 -10.05
N PRO A 215 -11.87 -19.69 -9.63
CA PRO A 215 -12.49 -19.34 -8.36
C PRO A 215 -11.64 -19.65 -7.15
N THR A 216 -10.66 -20.54 -7.34
CA THR A 216 -9.92 -21.12 -6.24
C THR A 216 -8.55 -20.50 -6.05
N ARG A 217 -8.10 -19.62 -6.94
CA ARG A 217 -6.72 -19.14 -6.96
C ARG A 217 -6.56 -17.66 -6.73
N SER A 218 -5.55 -17.31 -5.95
CA SER A 218 -5.06 -15.95 -5.79
C SER A 218 -3.54 -15.90 -6.00
N PHE A 219 -3.04 -14.74 -6.42
CA PHE A 219 -1.64 -14.52 -6.80
C PHE A 219 -1.06 -13.38 -6.02
N ASN A 220 0.18 -13.54 -5.55
CA ASN A 220 0.82 -12.59 -4.67
C ASN A 220 2.25 -12.33 -5.10
N PHE A 221 2.69 -11.07 -5.03
CA PHE A 221 4.10 -10.67 -5.04
C PHE A 221 4.42 -10.04 -3.70
N ILE A 222 5.49 -10.49 -3.03
CA ILE A 222 5.94 -9.93 -1.75
C ILE A 222 7.43 -9.61 -1.81
N GLY A 223 7.80 -8.36 -1.48
CA GLY A 223 9.17 -7.88 -1.40
C GLY A 223 9.47 -7.19 -0.07
N PRO A 224 10.68 -7.32 0.51
CA PRO A 224 11.77 -8.20 0.08
C PRO A 224 11.41 -9.67 0.26
N GLY A 225 11.79 -10.51 -0.71
CA GLY A 225 11.54 -11.95 -0.66
C GLY A 225 12.50 -12.72 0.24
N ALA A 226 13.66 -12.12 0.56
CA ALA A 226 14.59 -12.65 1.54
C ALA A 226 13.98 -12.56 2.95
N GLY A 227 13.98 -13.66 3.69
CA GLY A 227 13.42 -13.73 5.05
C GLY A 227 11.89 -13.84 5.13
N PHE A 228 11.15 -13.73 4.02
CA PHE A 228 9.70 -13.94 4.00
C PHE A 228 9.35 -15.43 3.99
N VAL A 229 8.47 -15.83 4.90
CA VAL A 229 7.95 -17.20 5.05
C VAL A 229 6.44 -17.17 4.81
N VAL A 230 6.00 -17.86 3.76
CA VAL A 230 4.58 -17.97 3.40
C VAL A 230 3.83 -18.78 4.45
N SER A 231 2.67 -18.29 4.89
CA SER A 231 1.82 -18.99 5.86
C SER A 231 0.34 -18.67 5.61
N ALA A 232 -0.45 -19.70 5.35
CA ALA A 232 -1.88 -19.58 5.06
C ALA A 232 -2.79 -19.83 6.27
N VAL A 233 -2.25 -20.18 7.46
CA VAL A 233 -3.08 -20.62 8.60
C VAL A 233 -2.62 -20.08 9.96
N ASN A 234 -1.39 -19.58 10.06
CA ASN A 234 -0.78 -19.18 11.33
C ASN A 234 -0.35 -17.70 11.50
N PRO A 235 -0.68 -16.72 10.63
CA PRO A 235 -0.45 -15.33 11.00
C PRO A 235 -1.51 -14.80 11.98
N LEU A 236 -1.05 -13.88 12.83
CA LEU A 236 -1.85 -13.03 13.72
C LEU A 236 -2.95 -12.30 12.91
N ILE A 237 -4.04 -11.89 13.54
CA ILE A 237 -5.17 -11.16 12.93
C ILE A 237 -5.46 -9.87 13.69
N SER A 238 -6.06 -8.88 13.02
CA SER A 238 -6.62 -7.68 13.65
C SER A 238 -7.62 -8.01 14.73
N ASN A 239 -7.28 -7.54 15.94
CA ASN A 239 -8.14 -7.68 17.10
C ASN A 239 -7.76 -6.63 18.14
N GLY A 240 -8.74 -5.82 18.51
CA GLY A 240 -8.62 -4.86 19.60
C GLY A 240 -9.02 -3.44 19.22
N PRO A 241 -8.78 -2.48 20.14
CA PRO A 241 -9.14 -1.09 19.92
C PRO A 241 -8.20 -0.43 18.91
N ILE A 242 -8.77 0.41 18.04
CA ILE A 242 -8.02 1.38 17.24
C ILE A 242 -7.64 2.52 18.20
N GLN A 243 -6.38 2.55 18.62
CA GLN A 243 -5.88 3.49 19.63
C GLN A 243 -5.50 4.84 19.00
N GLN A 244 -4.88 4.79 17.83
CA GLN A 244 -4.38 5.94 17.08
C GLN A 244 -4.70 5.71 15.60
N GLY A 245 -5.94 5.93 15.20
CA GLY A 245 -6.34 5.85 13.80
C GLY A 245 -6.41 7.21 13.15
N ALA A 246 -6.42 7.22 11.83
CA ALA A 246 -6.79 8.37 11.04
C ALA A 246 -7.61 7.93 9.82
N VAL A 247 -8.48 8.82 9.36
CA VAL A 247 -9.21 8.69 8.11
C VAL A 247 -8.97 9.92 7.26
N ARG A 248 -8.90 9.75 5.94
CA ARG A 248 -8.68 10.87 5.04
C ARG A 248 -9.52 10.75 3.78
N ARG A 249 -10.10 11.88 3.38
CA ARG A 249 -10.78 12.05 2.09
C ARG A 249 -9.82 12.67 1.08
N ASN A 250 -9.71 12.08 -0.10
CA ASN A 250 -9.03 12.65 -1.25
C ASN A 250 -10.07 13.21 -2.24
N ASP A 251 -10.45 14.48 -2.08
CA ASP A 251 -11.40 15.14 -3.01
C ASP A 251 -10.69 15.78 -4.21
N TRP A 252 -10.40 14.97 -5.22
CA TRP A 252 -9.71 15.48 -6.41
C TRP A 252 -10.62 16.28 -7.35
N SER A 253 -11.94 16.14 -7.21
CA SER A 253 -12.90 16.74 -8.13
C SER A 253 -12.95 18.26 -7.97
N ASN A 254 -12.77 18.73 -6.75
CA ASN A 254 -12.86 20.15 -6.40
C ASN A 254 -11.48 20.83 -6.31
N ALA A 255 -10.44 20.12 -5.87
CA ALA A 255 -9.10 20.67 -5.67
C ALA A 255 -8.01 19.62 -5.90
N PRO A 256 -7.71 19.25 -7.17
CA PRO A 256 -6.82 18.13 -7.48
C PRO A 256 -5.44 18.26 -6.84
N MET A 257 -4.89 19.48 -6.71
CA MET A 257 -3.53 19.70 -6.19
C MET A 257 -3.40 19.68 -4.67
N ILE A 258 -4.50 19.66 -3.91
CA ILE A 258 -4.49 19.83 -2.46
C ILE A 258 -5.06 18.58 -1.79
N CYS A 259 -4.40 18.10 -0.75
CA CYS A 259 -4.89 16.99 0.06
C CYS A 259 -5.75 17.54 1.19
N ASN A 260 -6.52 16.70 1.87
CA ASN A 260 -7.10 17.07 3.15
C ASN A 260 -6.22 16.58 4.29
N PHE A 261 -6.29 17.26 5.43
CA PHE A 261 -5.71 16.72 6.67
C PHE A 261 -6.35 15.38 7.01
N GLU A 262 -5.57 14.54 7.69
CA GLU A 262 -6.10 13.33 8.30
C GLU A 262 -6.95 13.69 9.51
N GLU A 263 -8.11 13.06 9.61
CA GLU A 263 -9.01 13.14 10.74
C GLU A 263 -8.66 12.02 11.72
N PRO A 264 -8.21 12.33 12.95
CA PRO A 264 -8.04 11.34 13.99
C PRO A 264 -9.30 10.51 14.21
N ALA A 265 -9.11 9.19 14.29
CA ALA A 265 -10.18 8.22 14.42
C ALA A 265 -9.86 7.18 15.49
N GLN A 266 -10.92 6.71 16.15
CA GLN A 266 -10.87 5.65 17.17
C GLN A 266 -11.98 4.64 16.90
N GLY A 267 -11.82 3.43 17.41
CA GLY A 267 -12.74 2.36 17.08
C GLY A 267 -12.25 0.99 17.54
N MET A 268 -12.66 -0.05 16.83
CA MET A 268 -12.29 -1.42 17.12
C MET A 268 -12.30 -2.32 15.89
N PHE A 269 -11.43 -3.32 15.92
CA PHE A 269 -11.50 -4.54 15.13
C PHE A 269 -11.86 -5.70 16.03
N ALA A 270 -12.79 -6.56 15.59
CA ALA A 270 -13.09 -7.80 16.27
C ALA A 270 -13.19 -8.95 15.27
N PRO A 271 -12.38 -10.01 15.41
CA PRO A 271 -12.46 -11.16 14.54
C PRO A 271 -13.75 -11.94 14.79
N ILE A 272 -14.37 -12.41 13.71
CA ILE A 272 -15.66 -13.13 13.72
C ILE A 272 -15.42 -14.61 13.48
N ALA A 273 -14.84 -14.97 12.33
CA ALA A 273 -14.71 -16.36 11.92
C ALA A 273 -13.58 -16.57 10.90
N ASP A 274 -12.92 -17.71 11.01
CA ASP A 274 -11.97 -18.17 10.00
C ASP A 274 -12.68 -18.95 8.89
N PHE A 275 -12.27 -18.71 7.65
CA PHE A 275 -12.86 -19.38 6.49
C PHE A 275 -11.90 -19.39 5.28
N CYS A 276 -12.36 -20.02 4.20
CA CYS A 276 -11.65 -20.02 2.92
C CYS A 276 -12.50 -19.36 1.84
N GLN A 277 -12.20 -18.11 1.48
CA GLN A 277 -12.94 -17.37 0.44
C GLN A 277 -12.91 -18.09 -0.92
N CYS A 278 -11.80 -18.76 -1.22
CA CYS A 278 -11.57 -19.38 -2.53
C CYS A 278 -11.91 -20.88 -2.57
N SER A 279 -12.62 -21.44 -1.58
CA SER A 279 -13.10 -22.83 -1.60
C SER A 279 -13.97 -23.12 -0.38
N SER A 280 -15.07 -23.87 -0.55
CA SER A 280 -15.84 -24.40 0.57
C SER A 280 -15.12 -25.51 1.35
N ALA A 281 -14.05 -26.09 0.80
CA ALA A 281 -13.32 -27.24 1.37
C ALA A 281 -11.87 -26.92 1.80
N GLY A 282 -11.58 -25.67 2.18
CA GLY A 282 -10.24 -25.19 2.53
C GLY A 282 -9.97 -25.00 4.02
N ASN A 283 -8.70 -24.82 4.38
CA ASN A 283 -8.30 -24.32 5.70
C ASN A 283 -8.55 -22.80 5.80
N GLY A 284 -8.67 -22.26 7.01
CA GLY A 284 -8.89 -20.84 7.27
C GLY A 284 -7.72 -19.93 6.87
N GLN A 285 -7.61 -19.54 5.60
CA GLN A 285 -6.69 -18.50 5.15
C GLN A 285 -7.23 -17.09 5.39
N TYR A 286 -8.54 -16.96 5.52
CA TYR A 286 -9.20 -15.68 5.71
C TYR A 286 -9.76 -15.63 7.12
N ASN A 287 -9.74 -14.44 7.70
CA ASN A 287 -10.56 -14.11 8.84
C ASN A 287 -11.58 -13.06 8.44
N MET A 288 -12.81 -13.23 8.87
CA MET A 288 -13.84 -12.22 8.75
C MET A 288 -13.79 -11.34 9.98
N SER A 289 -13.78 -10.03 9.81
CA SER A 289 -13.65 -9.06 10.92
C SER A 289 -14.77 -8.03 10.91
N PHE A 290 -15.24 -7.73 12.11
CA PHE A 290 -16.05 -6.55 12.39
C PHE A 290 -15.13 -5.34 12.50
N VAL A 291 -15.47 -4.25 11.82
CA VAL A 291 -14.76 -2.98 11.91
C VAL A 291 -15.73 -1.87 12.18
N GLN A 292 -15.44 -1.07 13.21
CA GLN A 292 -16.17 0.15 13.49
C GLN A 292 -15.20 1.23 13.95
N ALA A 293 -15.28 2.41 13.34
CA ALA A 293 -14.49 3.58 13.74
C ALA A 293 -15.31 4.87 13.64
N GLY A 294 -14.97 5.83 14.48
CA GLY A 294 -15.49 7.19 14.48
C GLY A 294 -14.36 8.20 14.50
N GLY A 295 -14.41 9.17 13.60
CA GLY A 295 -13.48 10.29 13.55
C GLY A 295 -14.00 11.54 14.25
N ILE A 296 -13.09 12.45 14.61
CA ILE A 296 -13.42 13.68 15.35
C ILE A 296 -14.27 14.68 14.55
N CYS A 297 -14.36 14.53 13.24
CA CYS A 297 -15.15 15.33 12.31
C CYS A 297 -16.49 14.65 11.97
N ASN A 298 -16.92 13.68 12.78
CA ASN A 298 -18.11 12.84 12.56
C ASN A 298 -18.01 11.86 11.40
N THR A 299 -16.80 11.59 10.87
CA THR A 299 -16.63 10.44 9.97
C THR A 299 -17.02 9.16 10.71
N LYS A 300 -17.71 8.26 10.03
CA LYS A 300 -18.07 6.95 10.58
C LYS A 300 -17.69 5.86 9.59
N VAL A 301 -17.05 4.82 10.11
CA VAL A 301 -16.81 3.54 9.42
C VAL A 301 -17.58 2.50 10.19
N SER A 302 -18.47 1.78 9.53
CA SER A 302 -19.32 0.76 10.15
C SER A 302 -19.32 -0.52 9.30
N PRO A 303 -19.65 -1.67 9.90
CA PRO A 303 -19.85 -2.89 9.13
C PRO A 303 -20.96 -2.68 8.09
N SER A 304 -20.76 -3.21 6.90
CA SER A 304 -21.74 -3.10 5.84
C SER A 304 -22.72 -4.28 5.86
N PRO A 305 -24.03 -4.07 5.58
CA PRO A 305 -24.99 -5.17 5.48
C PRO A 305 -24.75 -6.08 4.27
N ILE A 306 -23.96 -5.64 3.28
CA ILE A 306 -23.67 -6.41 2.06
C ILE A 306 -22.40 -7.26 2.16
N GLY A 307 -21.62 -7.12 3.25
CA GLY A 307 -20.42 -7.93 3.47
C GLY A 307 -19.59 -7.43 4.64
N ASN A 308 -18.76 -8.32 5.18
CA ASN A 308 -17.79 -7.99 6.21
C ASN A 308 -16.42 -7.66 5.60
N LEU A 309 -15.55 -7.06 6.39
CA LEU A 309 -14.13 -6.99 6.06
C LEU A 309 -13.51 -8.38 6.20
N ASN A 310 -12.68 -8.76 5.25
CA ASN A 310 -11.96 -10.03 5.25
C ASN A 310 -10.46 -9.75 5.24
N GLN A 311 -9.73 -10.55 6.01
CA GLN A 311 -8.30 -10.41 6.20
C GLN A 311 -7.64 -11.70 5.74
N LYS A 312 -6.89 -11.62 4.65
CA LYS A 312 -6.17 -12.75 4.07
C LYS A 312 -4.78 -12.86 4.64
N ARG A 313 -4.48 -14.05 5.12
CA ARG A 313 -3.19 -14.46 5.65
C ARG A 313 -2.20 -14.77 4.52
N LEU A 314 -1.07 -14.06 4.49
CA LEU A 314 -0.02 -14.25 3.47
C LEU A 314 1.26 -14.89 4.04
N GLY A 315 1.75 -14.41 5.18
CA GLY A 315 3.00 -14.89 5.77
C GLY A 315 3.68 -13.85 6.67
N SER A 316 4.97 -14.03 6.92
CA SER A 316 5.75 -13.12 7.78
C SER A 316 7.19 -12.98 7.31
N TRP A 317 7.75 -11.78 7.43
CA TRP A 317 9.20 -11.57 7.46
C TRP A 317 9.76 -12.01 8.81
N THR A 318 10.90 -12.70 8.79
CA THR A 318 11.50 -13.32 9.98
C THR A 318 12.85 -12.72 10.36
N ASN A 319 13.36 -11.74 9.60
CA ASN A 319 14.66 -11.12 9.86
C ASN A 319 14.49 -9.81 10.66
N PRO A 320 14.91 -9.75 11.94
CA PRO A 320 14.79 -8.55 12.77
C PRO A 320 15.76 -7.43 12.40
N ASN A 321 16.74 -7.66 11.51
CA ASN A 321 17.81 -6.70 11.21
C ASN A 321 17.62 -5.98 9.86
N VAL A 322 16.58 -6.32 9.11
CA VAL A 322 16.31 -5.76 7.78
C VAL A 322 14.86 -5.33 7.74
N TYR A 323 14.61 -4.09 7.31
CA TYR A 323 13.25 -3.57 7.15
C TYR A 323 12.39 -4.53 6.29
N PRO A 324 11.15 -4.85 6.70
CA PRO A 324 10.36 -4.23 7.78
C PRO A 324 10.59 -4.79 9.19
N GLY A 325 11.56 -5.70 9.37
CA GLY A 325 11.79 -6.42 10.62
C GLY A 325 10.98 -7.72 10.70
N MET A 326 10.74 -8.21 11.91
CA MET A 326 9.86 -9.36 12.13
C MET A 326 8.40 -8.93 12.07
N GLN A 327 7.81 -9.01 10.88
CA GLN A 327 6.47 -8.49 10.60
C GLN A 327 5.63 -9.55 9.90
N THR A 328 4.39 -9.71 10.34
CA THR A 328 3.36 -10.51 9.69
C THR A 328 2.60 -9.65 8.69
N LEU A 329 2.23 -10.24 7.57
CA LEU A 329 1.55 -9.58 6.46
C LEU A 329 0.19 -10.23 6.18
N LEU A 330 -0.82 -9.37 6.09
CA LEU A 330 -2.17 -9.68 5.66
C LEU A 330 -2.61 -8.73 4.54
N PHE A 331 -3.61 -9.17 3.79
CA PHE A 331 -4.30 -8.37 2.77
C PHE A 331 -5.76 -8.23 3.17
N ASP A 332 -6.25 -6.99 3.29
CA ASP A 332 -7.61 -6.71 3.74
C ASP A 332 -8.47 -6.26 2.58
N PHE A 333 -9.71 -6.73 2.57
CA PHE A 333 -10.69 -6.29 1.59
C PHE A 333 -12.13 -6.53 2.09
N GLY A 334 -13.05 -5.68 1.65
CA GLY A 334 -14.48 -5.89 1.91
C GLY A 334 -15.29 -4.61 1.85
N TYR A 335 -16.60 -4.76 2.06
CA TYR A 335 -17.51 -3.63 2.13
C TYR A 335 -17.57 -3.05 3.55
N LEU A 336 -17.49 -1.74 3.63
CA LEU A 336 -17.75 -0.96 4.84
C LEU A 336 -18.72 0.17 4.51
N ASP A 337 -19.62 0.47 5.43
CA ASP A 337 -20.44 1.67 5.32
C ASP A 337 -19.63 2.86 5.83
N TYR A 338 -19.53 3.89 5.01
CA TYR A 338 -18.74 5.08 5.27
C TYR A 338 -19.66 6.30 5.31
N THR A 339 -19.53 7.11 6.36
CA THR A 339 -20.10 8.45 6.44
C THR A 339 -18.97 9.46 6.38
N ASP A 340 -18.96 10.29 5.34
CA ASP A 340 -17.98 11.37 5.18
C ASP A 340 -18.24 12.48 6.22
N GLY A 341 -17.28 12.72 7.12
CA GLY A 341 -17.43 13.69 8.20
C GLY A 341 -17.61 15.15 7.74
N CYS A 342 -17.17 15.47 6.52
CA CYS A 342 -17.23 16.82 5.98
C CYS A 342 -18.56 17.14 5.30
N SER A 343 -19.16 16.16 4.64
CA SER A 343 -20.37 16.32 3.85
C SER A 343 -21.59 15.63 4.44
N GLY A 344 -21.39 14.70 5.39
CA GLY A 344 -22.43 13.85 5.95
C GLY A 344 -22.97 12.80 4.98
N VAL A 345 -22.42 12.72 3.76
CA VAL A 345 -22.82 11.74 2.75
C VAL A 345 -22.47 10.34 3.23
N GLN A 346 -23.42 9.43 3.10
CA GLN A 346 -23.24 8.02 3.40
C GLN A 346 -23.09 7.24 2.10
N SER A 347 -22.15 6.30 2.09
CA SER A 347 -21.93 5.38 0.98
C SER A 347 -21.51 4.01 1.51
N SER A 348 -21.75 2.98 0.71
CA SER A 348 -21.16 1.66 0.93
C SER A 348 -19.95 1.55 0.03
N GLU A 349 -18.79 1.34 0.64
CA GLU A 349 -17.48 1.45 0.00
C GLU A 349 -16.78 0.10 0.03
N TRP A 350 -16.22 -0.31 -1.11
CA TRP A 350 -15.28 -1.42 -1.12
C TRP A 350 -13.91 -0.89 -0.73
N PHE A 351 -13.38 -1.36 0.39
CA PHE A 351 -12.02 -1.09 0.82
C PHE A 351 -11.12 -2.25 0.48
N GLU A 352 -9.88 -1.95 0.14
CA GLU A 352 -8.81 -2.90 -0.05
C GLU A 352 -7.45 -2.28 0.29
N GLY A 353 -6.53 -3.10 0.77
CA GLY A 353 -5.23 -2.60 1.21
C GLY A 353 -4.42 -3.67 1.91
N ALA A 354 -3.69 -3.29 2.94
CA ALA A 354 -2.83 -4.24 3.64
C ALA A 354 -2.79 -3.99 5.14
N GLU A 355 -2.56 -5.09 5.84
CA GLU A 355 -2.34 -5.12 7.26
C GLU A 355 -0.96 -5.68 7.56
N THR A 356 -0.28 -5.04 8.49
CA THR A 356 1.02 -5.48 8.98
C THR A 356 1.06 -5.53 10.49
N ILE A 357 1.50 -6.66 11.07
CA ILE A 357 1.58 -6.88 12.52
C ILE A 357 3.03 -7.13 12.94
N GLY A 358 3.54 -6.33 13.87
CA GLY A 358 4.92 -6.36 14.32
C GLY A 358 5.81 -5.43 13.49
N GLY A 359 7.01 -5.88 13.15
CA GLY A 359 8.03 -5.09 12.48
C GLY A 359 8.85 -4.25 13.46
N PHE A 360 9.52 -3.23 12.94
CA PHE A 360 10.26 -2.28 13.76
C PHE A 360 9.31 -1.44 14.62
N PRO A 361 9.69 -1.11 15.87
CA PRO A 361 8.93 -0.18 16.69
C PRO A 361 8.68 1.13 15.93
N ALA A 362 7.43 1.56 15.92
CA ALA A 362 6.94 2.71 15.19
C ALA A 362 6.50 3.81 16.15
N PHE A 363 6.65 5.06 15.72
CA PHE A 363 6.42 6.26 16.51
C PHE A 363 5.83 7.36 15.64
N GLU A 364 4.95 8.17 16.23
CA GLU A 364 4.61 9.48 15.71
C GLU A 364 5.83 10.41 15.76
N PHE A 365 5.83 11.48 14.97
CA PHE A 365 6.87 12.52 15.04
C PHE A 365 6.85 13.31 16.36
N SER A 366 5.79 13.15 17.17
CA SER A 366 5.70 13.63 18.55
C SER A 366 6.56 12.80 19.53
N GLY A 367 7.03 11.63 19.11
CA GLY A 367 7.73 10.65 19.94
C GLY A 367 6.81 9.64 20.64
N VAL A 368 5.49 9.75 20.46
CA VAL A 368 4.53 8.77 20.99
C VAL A 368 4.67 7.46 20.20
N GLN A 369 4.79 6.34 20.92
CA GLN A 369 4.86 5.03 20.29
C GLN A 369 3.51 4.65 19.69
N LEU A 370 3.53 4.21 18.44
CA LEU A 370 2.37 3.65 17.75
C LEU A 370 2.17 2.19 18.14
N GLY A 371 0.94 1.71 17.97
CA GLY A 371 0.61 0.29 18.06
C GLY A 371 1.46 -0.56 17.09
N ARG A 372 1.54 -1.88 17.33
CA ARG A 372 2.33 -2.80 16.48
C ARG A 372 1.58 -3.27 15.25
N GLN A 373 0.31 -2.95 15.12
CA GLN A 373 -0.52 -3.39 14.03
C GLN A 373 -1.04 -2.19 13.24
N PHE A 374 -0.74 -2.21 11.94
CA PHE A 374 -1.05 -1.16 10.98
C PHE A 374 -2.03 -1.73 9.98
N GLU A 375 -3.21 -1.13 9.86
CA GLU A 375 -4.21 -1.45 8.84
C GLU A 375 -4.36 -0.22 7.94
N ASP A 376 -4.02 -0.37 6.66
CA ASP A 376 -4.07 0.72 5.69
C ASP A 376 -4.89 0.28 4.47
N MET A 377 -6.01 0.95 4.23
CA MET A 377 -6.93 0.62 3.15
C MET A 377 -7.35 1.85 2.35
N GLY A 378 -7.60 1.63 1.07
CA GLY A 378 -8.18 2.61 0.15
C GLY A 378 -9.53 2.17 -0.38
N SER A 379 -10.48 3.11 -0.51
CA SER A 379 -11.76 2.83 -1.16
C SER A 379 -11.64 2.76 -2.69
N ALA A 380 -12.35 1.81 -3.29
CA ALA A 380 -12.44 1.60 -4.73
C ALA A 380 -13.54 2.44 -5.42
N ASN A 381 -13.87 3.60 -4.85
CA ASN A 381 -14.88 4.51 -5.37
C ASN A 381 -14.25 5.72 -6.07
N LEU A 382 -14.87 6.19 -7.15
CA LEU A 382 -14.45 7.39 -7.88
C LEU A 382 -15.03 8.70 -7.31
N SER A 383 -16.14 8.66 -6.57
CA SER A 383 -16.82 9.88 -6.12
C SER A 383 -17.79 9.63 -4.96
N ALA A 384 -17.80 10.56 -4.00
CA ALA A 384 -18.81 10.59 -2.95
C ALA A 384 -20.25 10.76 -3.48
N THR A 385 -20.45 11.42 -4.62
CA THR A 385 -21.79 11.76 -5.15
C THR A 385 -22.31 10.80 -6.21
N ALA A 386 -21.47 9.91 -6.72
CA ALA A 386 -21.83 8.90 -7.72
C ALA A 386 -21.02 7.62 -7.47
N PRO A 387 -21.32 6.89 -6.38
CA PRO A 387 -20.56 5.71 -6.01
C PRO A 387 -20.65 4.67 -7.13
N THR A 388 -19.54 4.46 -7.81
CA THR A 388 -19.34 3.37 -8.76
C THR A 388 -18.17 2.58 -8.23
N THR A 389 -18.44 1.36 -7.77
CA THR A 389 -17.45 0.51 -7.12
C THR A 389 -16.58 -0.17 -8.17
N PHE A 390 -15.27 0.09 -8.17
CA PHE A 390 -14.30 -0.44 -9.13
C PHE A 390 -13.53 -1.66 -8.61
N ILE A 391 -14.24 -2.63 -8.06
CA ILE A 391 -13.63 -3.90 -7.66
C ILE A 391 -12.99 -4.56 -8.90
N GLY A 392 -11.72 -4.96 -8.76
CA GLY A 392 -10.99 -5.64 -9.83
C GLY A 392 -10.51 -4.73 -10.96
N ALA A 393 -10.54 -3.40 -10.79
CA ALA A 393 -10.08 -2.45 -11.80
C ALA A 393 -9.22 -1.32 -11.21
N PRO A 394 -8.23 -0.80 -11.97
CA PRO A 394 -7.43 0.34 -11.55
C PRO A 394 -8.31 1.55 -11.22
N HIS A 395 -8.10 2.14 -10.05
CA HIS A 395 -8.86 3.30 -9.59
C HIS A 395 -7.98 4.25 -8.75
N VAL A 396 -8.50 5.44 -8.50
CA VAL A 396 -7.89 6.43 -7.58
C VAL A 396 -8.63 6.32 -6.25
N VAL A 397 -7.92 6.34 -5.12
CA VAL A 397 -8.48 6.01 -3.79
C VAL A 397 -9.15 7.20 -3.12
N TYR A 398 -10.48 7.19 -2.99
CA TYR A 398 -11.23 8.36 -2.52
C TYR A 398 -11.19 8.53 -1.00
N TYR A 399 -11.38 7.44 -0.25
CA TYR A 399 -11.24 7.40 1.19
C TYR A 399 -10.04 6.52 1.58
N LEU A 400 -9.26 7.00 2.54
CA LEU A 400 -8.17 6.26 3.17
C LEU A 400 -8.51 5.98 4.61
N LEU A 401 -8.24 4.75 5.04
CA LEU A 401 -8.32 4.31 6.43
C LEU A 401 -6.90 3.93 6.86
N ASN A 402 -6.38 4.60 7.89
CA ASN A 402 -5.04 4.39 8.43
C ASN A 402 -5.17 4.07 9.94
N PHE A 403 -5.37 2.81 10.32
CA PHE A 403 -5.61 2.44 11.70
C PHE A 403 -4.36 1.85 12.36
N ASN A 404 -4.16 2.19 13.65
CA ASN A 404 -3.15 1.58 14.51
C ASN A 404 -3.82 0.84 15.67
N MET A 405 -3.40 -0.40 15.87
CA MET A 405 -3.83 -1.30 16.94
C MET A 405 -2.62 -1.80 17.74
N PRO A 406 -2.81 -2.19 19.02
CA PRO A 406 -1.74 -2.56 19.95
C PRO A 406 -0.65 -3.51 19.41
#